data_AF-A0A522GSS2-F1
#
_entry.id   AF-A0A522GSS2-F1
#
_cell.length_a   1.000
_cell.length_b   1.000
_cell.length_c   1.000
_cell.angle_alpha   90.00
_cell.angle_beta   90.00
_cell.angle_gamma   90.00
#
_symmetry.space_group_name_H-M   'P 1'
#
loop_
_entity.id
_entity.type
_entity.pdbx_description
1 polymer ?
#
loop_
_entity_poly.entity_id
_entity_poly.type
_entity_poly.pdbx_seq_one_letter_code
_entity_poly.pdbx_strand_id
1 'polypeptide(L)'
;MGFFTILILVCSVALDHAACQPDTAIDVVHGPQVASEIECGKIGQTTLASTALAPRPGMEYVKIVCTYSGALNAHKTAEID
;
A
#
# COMPACT_ATOMS: atom_id res chain seq x y z
N MET A 1 -18.85 7.66 7.89
CA MET A 1 -17.46 8.11 8.03
C MET A 1 -16.60 7.21 7.16
N GLY A 2 -15.71 7.77 6.34
CA GLY A 2 -14.69 6.99 5.63
C GLY A 2 -13.32 7.20 6.24
N PHE A 3 -12.42 6.24 6.02
CA PHE A 3 -11.03 6.29 6.46
C PHE A 3 -10.13 5.69 5.37
N PHE A 4 -8.84 5.99 5.43
CA PHE A 4 -7.84 5.32 4.61
C PHE A 4 -7.12 4.26 5.45
N THR A 5 -6.82 3.12 4.84
CA THR A 5 -5.97 2.07 5.42
C THR A 5 -4.66 2.04 4.65
N ILE A 6 -3.56 2.09 5.39
CA ILE A 6 -2.21 1.95 4.85
C ILE A 6 -1.91 0.46 4.67
N LEU A 7 -1.48 0.08 3.47
CA LEU A 7 -0.91 -1.23 3.18
C LEU A 7 0.52 -1.05 2.70
N ILE A 8 1.43 -1.86 3.20
CA ILE A 8 2.80 -1.95 2.72
C ILE A 8 2.96 -3.31 2.09
N LEU A 9 3.21 -3.33 0.79
CA LEU A 9 3.34 -4.53 -0.01
C LEU A 9 4.82 -4.79 -0.29
N VAL A 10 5.27 -6.02 -0.04
CA VAL A 10 6.55 -6.51 -0.57
C VAL A 10 6.24 -7.25 -1.86
N CYS A 11 6.83 -6.77 -2.95
CA CYS A 11 6.55 -7.22 -4.30
C CYS A 11 7.79 -7.88 -4.92
N SER A 12 7.59 -8.89 -5.76
CA SER A 12 8.67 -9.41 -6.62
C SER A 12 8.99 -8.40 -7.71
N VAL A 13 10.28 -8.18 -8.00
CA VAL A 13 10.72 -7.35 -9.16
C VAL A 13 10.28 -7.92 -10.51
N ALA A 14 9.85 -9.19 -10.56
CA ALA A 14 9.27 -9.79 -11.75
C ALA A 14 7.83 -9.32 -12.03
N LEU A 15 7.17 -8.69 -11.05
CA LEU A 15 5.84 -8.11 -11.20
C LEU A 15 5.94 -6.61 -11.48
N ASP A 16 5.18 -6.15 -12.47
CA ASP A 16 4.95 -4.73 -12.70
C ASP A 16 4.33 -4.06 -11.45
N HIS A 17 4.65 -2.77 -11.25
CA HIS A 17 4.13 -1.99 -10.12
C HIS A 17 2.59 -1.97 -10.06
N ALA A 18 1.91 -1.94 -11.20
CA ALA A 18 0.45 -2.01 -11.26
C ALA A 18 -0.09 -3.41 -10.95
N ALA A 19 0.67 -4.45 -11.29
CA ALA A 19 0.30 -5.85 -11.04
C ALA A 19 0.55 -6.29 -9.59
N CYS A 20 1.42 -5.62 -8.83
CA CYS A 20 1.58 -5.86 -7.41
C CYS A 20 0.43 -5.23 -6.60
N GLN A 21 -0.52 -6.08 -6.22
CA GLN A 21 -1.72 -5.80 -5.45
C GLN A 21 -1.69 -6.61 -4.15
N PRO A 22 -2.56 -6.32 -3.16
CA PRO A 22 -2.53 -7.02 -1.88
C PRO A 22 -2.64 -8.56 -1.98
N ASP A 23 -3.32 -9.07 -3.00
CA ASP A 23 -3.49 -10.51 -3.26
C ASP A 23 -2.32 -11.16 -4.02
N THR A 24 -1.50 -10.35 -4.71
CA THR A 24 -0.35 -10.82 -5.50
C THR A 24 1.01 -10.49 -4.87
N ALA A 25 1.01 -9.70 -3.79
CA ALA A 25 2.20 -9.37 -3.02
C ALA A 25 2.78 -10.61 -2.34
N ILE A 26 4.11 -10.62 -2.16
CA ILE A 26 4.82 -11.65 -1.38
C ILE A 26 4.45 -11.54 0.09
N ASP A 27 4.35 -10.31 0.59
CA ASP A 27 3.96 -10.01 1.96
C ASP A 27 3.17 -8.69 2.03
N VAL A 28 2.31 -8.58 3.03
CA VAL A 28 1.41 -7.45 3.26
C VAL A 28 1.44 -7.05 4.72
N VAL A 29 1.90 -5.82 4.99
CA VAL A 29 1.82 -5.22 6.33
C VAL A 29 0.68 -4.21 6.35
N HIS A 30 -0.18 -4.35 7.36
CA HIS A 30 -1.27 -3.43 7.62
C HIS A 30 -0.84 -2.34 8.59
N GLY A 31 -0.92 -1.09 8.14
CA GLY A 31 -0.68 0.09 8.96
C GLY A 31 -1.95 0.60 9.65
N PRO A 32 -1.84 1.72 10.39
CA PRO A 32 -2.97 2.35 11.03
C PRO A 32 -3.99 2.90 10.02
N GLN A 33 -5.22 3.08 10.49
CA GLN A 33 -6.25 3.83 9.76
C GLN A 33 -6.06 5.32 9.97
N VAL A 34 -6.26 6.10 8.92
CA VAL A 34 -6.04 7.55 8.92
C VAL A 34 -7.19 8.29 8.26
N ALA A 35 -7.34 9.58 8.55
CA ALA A 35 -8.52 10.33 8.15
C ALA A 35 -8.44 10.87 6.71
N SER A 36 -7.24 10.94 6.12
CA SER A 36 -7.02 11.54 4.80
C SER A 36 -5.92 10.86 3.98
N GLU A 37 -5.95 11.06 2.67
CA GLU A 37 -4.93 10.54 1.74
C GLU A 37 -3.54 11.11 2.02
N ILE A 38 -3.44 12.41 2.34
CA ILE A 38 -2.16 13.07 2.67
C ILE A 38 -1.54 12.43 3.92
N GLU A 39 -2.36 12.17 4.93
CA GLU A 39 -1.92 11.50 6.15
C GLU A 39 -1.50 10.06 5.86
N CYS A 40 -2.22 9.37 4.97
CA CYS A 40 -1.87 8.01 4.55
C CYS A 40 -0.49 7.94 3.89
N GLY A 41 -0.17 8.88 2.99
CA GLY A 41 1.15 8.96 2.38
C GLY A 41 2.26 9.18 3.41
N LYS A 42 2.08 10.14 4.33
CA LYS A 42 3.09 10.46 5.36
C LYS A 42 3.27 9.34 6.37
N ILE A 43 2.18 8.86 6.97
CA ILE A 43 2.21 7.81 7.98
C ILE A 43 2.60 6.48 7.33
N GLY A 44 2.30 6.25 6.06
CA GLY A 44 2.76 5.07 5.31
C GLY A 44 4.28 4.98 5.26
N GLN A 45 4.98 6.09 4.99
CA GLN A 45 6.44 6.12 5.03
C GLN A 45 6.97 5.85 6.44
N THR A 46 6.37 6.44 7.47
CA THR A 46 6.75 6.18 8.87
C THR A 46 6.52 4.73 9.26
N THR A 47 5.42 4.13 8.79
CA THR A 47 5.08 2.72 9.05
C THR A 47 6.09 1.80 8.38
N LEU A 48 6.51 2.10 7.14
CA LEU A 48 7.57 1.35 6.49
C LEU A 48 8.88 1.44 7.28
N ALA A 49 9.27 2.64 7.70
CA ALA A 49 10.48 2.85 8.47
C ALA A 49 10.49 2.15 9.84
N SER A 50 9.31 1.90 10.44
CA SER A 50 9.19 1.18 11.71
C SER A 50 9.12 -0.34 11.56
N THR A 51 9.06 -0.85 10.33
CA THR A 51 9.05 -2.29 10.08
C THR A 51 10.48 -2.84 9.94
N ALA A 52 10.65 -4.13 10.24
CA ALA A 52 11.88 -4.85 9.92
C ALA A 52 11.89 -5.38 8.47
N LEU A 53 11.09 -4.78 7.57
CA LEU A 53 11.03 -5.21 6.17
C LEU A 53 12.38 -4.93 5.50
N ALA A 54 13.03 -6.00 5.07
CA ALA A 54 14.28 -5.97 4.31
C ALA A 54 14.05 -6.70 2.98
N PRO A 55 13.54 -6.01 1.94
CA PRO A 55 13.35 -6.61 0.63
C PRO A 55 14.68 -7.20 0.14
N ARG A 56 14.61 -8.41 -0.40
CA ARG A 56 15.79 -9.08 -0.94
C ARG A 56 16.35 -8.25 -2.11
N PRO A 57 17.61 -7.78 -2.03
CA PRO A 57 18.19 -6.89 -3.05
C PRO A 57 18.11 -7.50 -4.44
N GLY A 58 17.58 -6.75 -5.40
CA GLY A 58 17.45 -7.18 -6.80
C GLY A 58 16.38 -8.25 -7.07
N MET A 59 15.61 -8.66 -6.06
CA MET A 59 14.50 -9.60 -6.21
C MET A 59 13.17 -9.02 -5.73
N GLU A 60 13.20 -8.05 -4.83
CA GLU A 60 12.00 -7.47 -4.23
C GLU A 60 12.04 -5.94 -4.16
N TYR A 61 10.86 -5.34 -4.13
CA TYR A 61 10.67 -3.91 -3.85
C TYR A 61 9.49 -3.71 -2.90
N VAL A 62 9.43 -2.52 -2.29
CA VAL A 62 8.31 -2.13 -1.41
C VAL A 62 7.40 -1.14 -2.14
N LYS A 63 6.09 -1.35 -1.98
CA LYS A 63 5.05 -0.43 -2.45
C LYS A 63 4.14 -0.06 -1.28
N ILE A 64 3.90 1.23 -1.07
CA ILE A 64 2.91 1.72 -0.11
C ILE A 64 1.62 2.01 -0.86
N VAL A 65 0.50 1.48 -0.36
CA VAL A 65 -0.84 1.63 -0.94
C VAL A 65 -1.78 2.23 0.10
N CYS A 66 -2.57 3.22 -0.32
CA CYS A 66 -3.59 3.85 0.48
C CYS A 66 -4.97 3.44 -0.03
N THR A 67 -5.71 2.67 0.76
CA THR A 67 -7.04 2.18 0.39
C THR A 67 -8.12 2.94 1.15
N TYR A 68 -9.04 3.57 0.44
CA TYR A 68 -10.17 4.24 1.08
C TYR A 68 -11.29 3.24 1.39
N SER A 69 -11.78 3.26 2.63
CA SER A 69 -12.93 2.50 3.10
C SER A 69 -13.94 3.47 3.70
N GLY A 70 -15.00 3.75 2.94
CA GLY A 70 -16.12 4.58 3.38
C GLY A 70 -17.43 4.05 2.82
N ALA A 71 -18.56 4.56 3.32
CA ALA A 71 -19.91 4.19 2.89
C ALA A 71 -20.28 4.68 1.47
N LEU A 72 -19.33 4.62 0.54
CA LEU A 72 -19.56 4.70 -0.89
C LEU A 72 -19.03 3.39 -1.48
N ASN A 73 -19.96 2.44 -1.64
CA ASN A 73 -19.80 1.35 -2.59
C ASN A 73 -19.40 1.95 -3.95
N ALA A 74 -18.13 1.81 -4.35
CA ALA A 74 -17.72 1.60 -5.73
C ALA A 74 -16.20 1.43 -5.80
N HIS A 75 -15.77 0.25 -6.25
CA HIS A 75 -14.59 0.12 -7.10
C HIS A 75 -14.49 1.32 -8.04
N LYS A 76 -13.54 2.23 -7.80
CA LYS A 76 -13.10 3.18 -8.81
C LYS A 76 -11.58 3.18 -8.81
N THR A 77 -11.02 2.26 -9.58
CA THR A 77 -9.67 2.37 -10.11
C THR A 77 -9.64 3.63 -10.96
N ALA A 78 -8.98 4.68 -10.48
CA ALA A 78 -8.65 5.84 -11.30
C ALA A 78 -7.23 5.65 -11.82
N GLU A 79 -7.14 5.20 -13.08
CA GLU A 79 -5.94 5.30 -13.90
C GLU A 79 -5.79 6.77 -14.31
N ILE A 80 -4.59 7.35 -14.17
CA ILE A 80 -4.26 8.70 -14.65
C ILE A 80 -3.25 8.52 -15.78
N ASP A 81 -3.63 8.97 -16.98
CA ASP A 81 -2.77 9.16 -18.16
C ASP A 81 -1.80 10.33 -17.95
#